data_AF-A0A919ZSS4-F1
#
_entry.id   AF-A0A919ZSS4-F1
#
_cell.length_a   1.000
_cell.length_b   1.000
_cell.length_c   1.000
_cell.angle_alpha   90.00
_cell.angle_beta   90.00
_cell.angle_gamma   90.00
#
_symmetry.space_group_name_H-M   'P 1'
#
loop_
_entity.id
_entity.type
_entity.pdbx_description
1 polymer ?
#
loop_
_entity_poly.entity_id
_entity_poly.type
_entity_poly.pdbx_seq_one_letter_code
_entity_poly.pdbx_strand_id
1 'polypeptide(L)'
;MVNVISSTIQKSDGSIGLFTDNGQPAGSSISGTPADDNCCYLFISGSHDLPQHKSSMAYVTIHEMFHIFQISNYVDLGGSYDDRLKISGKISGDGLEHKPYWMEGPAVYFSHLYYSRNINDFTHFREEMRRGLISCYCGDGKANIIDRYLNGPKLYNVTWESDWAVGYQVGAWFVAYIINIHGEDSIFDFGSNPKW
;
A
#
# COMPACT_ATOMS: atom_id res chain seq x y z
N MET A 1 22.80 -2.35 -23.80
CA MET A 1 22.60 -3.80 -23.65
C MET A 1 22.21 -4.05 -22.20
N VAL A 2 20.97 -4.49 -22.01
CA VAL A 2 20.32 -4.65 -20.71
C VAL A 2 20.72 -6.02 -20.17
N ASN A 3 21.34 -6.05 -18.99
CA ASN A 3 21.53 -7.28 -18.23
C ASN A 3 20.54 -7.25 -17.07
N VAL A 4 19.41 -7.90 -17.28
CA VAL A 4 18.40 -8.22 -16.27
C VAL A 4 18.97 -9.35 -15.41
N ILE A 5 19.15 -9.12 -14.10
CA ILE A 5 19.44 -10.20 -13.15
C ILE A 5 18.58 -9.99 -11.90
N SER A 6 17.65 -10.91 -11.72
CA SER A 6 16.63 -10.97 -10.68
C SER A 6 17.08 -11.76 -9.44
N SER A 7 16.64 -11.37 -8.26
CA SER A 7 16.29 -12.28 -7.14
C SER A 7 15.36 -11.51 -6.18
N THR A 8 14.04 -11.73 -6.08
CA THR A 8 13.23 -12.96 -6.17
C THR A 8 13.68 -14.04 -5.20
N ILE A 9 13.16 -14.02 -3.97
CA ILE A 9 13.15 -15.24 -3.16
C ILE A 9 12.08 -16.13 -3.79
N GLN A 10 12.56 -16.99 -4.69
CA GLN A 10 11.82 -18.07 -5.29
C GLN A 10 11.46 -19.05 -4.17
N LYS A 11 10.16 -19.28 -3.95
CA LYS A 11 9.73 -20.39 -3.10
C LYS A 11 10.13 -21.72 -3.75
N SER A 12 10.12 -22.82 -2.99
CA SER A 12 10.46 -24.16 -3.50
C SER A 12 9.59 -24.62 -4.68
N ASP A 13 8.43 -23.99 -4.88
CA ASP A 13 7.50 -24.20 -5.99
C ASP A 13 7.74 -23.25 -7.19
N GLY A 14 8.78 -22.41 -7.15
CA GLY A 14 9.09 -21.48 -8.22
C GLY A 14 8.32 -20.14 -8.18
N SER A 15 7.41 -19.95 -7.21
CA SER A 15 6.56 -18.75 -7.16
C SER A 15 7.29 -17.47 -6.71
N ILE A 16 6.78 -16.33 -7.20
CA ILE A 16 7.25 -14.98 -6.92
C ILE A 16 6.03 -14.15 -6.52
N GLY A 17 5.83 -13.92 -5.22
CA GLY A 17 4.67 -13.19 -4.70
C GLY A 17 5.03 -11.78 -4.22
N LEU A 18 4.34 -10.76 -4.73
CA LEU A 18 4.21 -9.46 -4.06
C LEU A 18 2.80 -9.43 -3.46
N PHE A 19 2.67 -9.19 -2.15
CA PHE A 19 1.38 -9.17 -1.41
C PHE A 19 0.61 -10.51 -1.40
N THR A 20 1.31 -11.63 -1.25
CA THR A 20 0.69 -12.95 -1.02
C THR A 20 0.84 -13.38 0.44
N ASP A 21 -0.20 -13.97 1.04
CA ASP A 21 -0.09 -14.70 2.30
C ASP A 21 0.15 -16.18 1.99
N ASN A 22 1.23 -16.77 2.51
CA ASN A 22 1.63 -18.15 2.24
C ASN A 22 1.72 -18.54 0.74
N GLY A 23 1.93 -17.57 -0.17
CA GLY A 23 2.02 -17.82 -1.62
C GLY A 23 0.65 -17.92 -2.30
N GLN A 24 -0.41 -17.67 -1.54
CA GLN A 24 -1.75 -17.48 -2.05
C GLN A 24 -2.08 -15.99 -2.11
N PRO A 25 -2.86 -15.55 -3.10
CA PRO A 25 -3.43 -14.21 -3.11
C PRO A 25 -4.28 -14.01 -1.84
N ALA A 26 -3.98 -12.97 -1.05
CA ALA A 26 -4.83 -12.52 0.05
C ALA A 26 -5.25 -11.08 -0.23
N GLY A 27 -6.56 -10.81 -0.32
CA GLY A 27 -7.07 -9.49 -0.72
C GLY A 27 -6.90 -9.20 -2.21
N SER A 28 -6.75 -7.93 -2.57
CA SER A 28 -6.31 -7.56 -3.93
C SER A 28 -4.79 -7.59 -3.93
N SER A 29 -4.20 -8.35 -4.85
CA SER A 29 -2.76 -8.55 -4.89
C SER A 29 -2.27 -8.86 -6.29
N ILE A 30 -0.95 -8.73 -6.47
CA ILE A 30 -0.26 -9.01 -7.73
C ILE A 30 0.61 -10.25 -7.53
N SER A 31 0.13 -11.41 -8.00
CA SER A 31 0.78 -12.70 -7.79
C SER A 31 1.13 -13.38 -9.11
N GLY A 32 2.41 -13.67 -9.32
CA GLY A 32 2.86 -14.53 -10.41
C GLY A 32 3.16 -15.94 -9.90
N THR A 33 2.32 -16.92 -10.22
CA THR A 33 2.62 -18.35 -10.01
C THR A 33 2.91 -18.98 -11.37
N PRO A 34 4.14 -19.45 -11.63
CA PRO A 34 4.41 -20.39 -12.71
C PRO A 34 4.22 -21.81 -12.15
N ALA A 35 3.02 -22.38 -12.29
CA ALA A 35 2.81 -23.82 -12.12
C ALA A 35 1.68 -24.26 -13.06
N ASP A 36 2.04 -25.16 -13.98
CA ASP A 36 1.16 -25.93 -14.87
C ASP A 36 0.18 -25.12 -15.75
N ASP A 37 0.66 -24.78 -16.96
CA ASP A 37 -0.08 -24.28 -18.14
C ASP A 37 -0.95 -23.00 -18.01
N ASN A 38 -1.05 -22.38 -16.83
CA ASN A 38 -1.72 -21.09 -16.64
C ASN A 38 -0.76 -20.03 -16.08
N CYS A 39 -0.20 -19.22 -16.98
CA CYS A 39 0.74 -18.15 -16.61
C CYS A 39 0.02 -16.86 -16.18
N CYS A 40 0.52 -16.34 -15.05
CA CYS A 40 0.76 -14.91 -14.78
C CYS A 40 -0.45 -14.01 -14.52
N TYR A 41 -0.78 -13.78 -13.24
CA TYR A 41 -1.69 -12.72 -12.85
C TYR A 41 -0.92 -11.43 -12.52
N LEU A 42 -1.09 -10.41 -13.37
CA LEU A 42 -0.63 -9.05 -13.09
C LEU A 42 -1.50 -8.36 -12.01
N PHE A 43 -2.71 -8.86 -11.78
CA PHE A 43 -3.69 -8.33 -10.83
C PHE A 43 -4.78 -9.39 -10.62
N ILE A 44 -5.09 -9.73 -9.37
CA ILE A 44 -6.26 -10.54 -9.01
C ILE A 44 -7.14 -9.73 -8.07
N SER A 45 -8.38 -9.44 -8.50
CA SER A 45 -9.43 -8.92 -7.62
C SER A 45 -10.32 -10.06 -7.18
N GLY A 46 -9.98 -10.73 -6.06
CA GLY A 46 -10.82 -11.76 -5.46
C GLY A 46 -12.08 -11.21 -4.78
N SER A 47 -12.16 -9.89 -4.62
CA SER A 47 -13.30 -9.21 -4.05
C SER A 47 -14.12 -8.54 -5.14
N HIS A 48 -15.38 -9.00 -5.21
CA HIS A 48 -16.59 -8.31 -5.65
C HIS A 48 -17.23 -8.69 -7.00
N ASP A 49 -18.52 -9.01 -6.92
CA ASP A 49 -19.43 -9.18 -8.04
C ASP A 49 -19.60 -7.85 -8.80
N LEU A 50 -19.15 -7.81 -10.05
CA LEU A 50 -19.60 -6.79 -10.98
C LEU A 50 -21.10 -7.00 -11.25
N PRO A 51 -21.92 -5.92 -11.29
CA PRO A 51 -21.53 -4.50 -11.39
C PRO A 51 -21.50 -3.74 -10.06
N GLN A 52 -21.88 -4.35 -8.94
CA GLN A 52 -22.21 -3.67 -7.68
C GLN A 52 -21.02 -2.94 -7.03
N HIS A 53 -19.80 -3.32 -7.40
CA HIS A 53 -18.56 -2.87 -6.77
C HIS A 53 -17.51 -2.38 -7.79
N LYS A 54 -17.97 -1.89 -8.94
CA LYS A 54 -17.08 -1.41 -10.01
C LYS A 54 -16.15 -0.28 -9.57
N SER A 55 -16.63 0.63 -8.73
CA SER A 55 -15.82 1.75 -8.22
C SER A 55 -14.72 1.28 -7.26
N SER A 56 -15.01 0.31 -6.39
CA SER A 56 -14.01 -0.28 -5.50
C SER A 56 -12.94 -1.04 -6.24
N MET A 57 -13.30 -1.79 -7.28
CA MET A 57 -12.32 -2.43 -8.15
C MET A 57 -11.36 -1.42 -8.80
N ALA A 58 -11.87 -0.26 -9.26
CA ALA A 58 -11.05 0.74 -9.94
C ALA A 58 -10.02 1.41 -9.01
N TYR A 59 -10.43 1.94 -7.85
CA TYR A 59 -9.44 2.56 -6.95
C TYR A 59 -8.52 1.52 -6.31
N VAL A 60 -8.99 0.29 -6.04
CA VAL A 60 -8.12 -0.78 -5.53
C VAL A 60 -7.06 -1.19 -6.57
N THR A 61 -7.41 -1.25 -7.85
CA THR A 61 -6.42 -1.49 -8.91
C THR A 61 -5.32 -0.42 -8.88
N ILE A 62 -5.69 0.85 -8.73
CA ILE A 62 -4.72 1.95 -8.65
C ILE A 62 -3.85 1.84 -7.39
N HIS A 63 -4.43 1.43 -6.25
CA HIS A 63 -3.70 1.17 -5.00
C HIS A 63 -2.58 0.15 -5.21
N GLU A 64 -2.92 -1.00 -5.79
CA GLU A 64 -1.93 -2.06 -6.07
C GLU A 64 -0.89 -1.63 -7.12
N MET A 65 -1.29 -0.88 -8.15
CA MET A 65 -0.35 -0.31 -9.12
C MET A 65 0.62 0.68 -8.48
N PHE A 66 0.19 1.44 -7.47
CA PHE A 66 1.06 2.34 -6.72
C PHE A 66 2.15 1.57 -5.97
N HIS A 67 1.82 0.41 -5.42
CA HIS A 67 2.83 -0.44 -4.80
C HIS A 67 3.88 -0.95 -5.79
N ILE A 68 3.51 -1.28 -7.03
CA ILE A 68 4.49 -1.62 -8.09
C ILE A 68 5.47 -0.46 -8.26
N PHE A 69 4.93 0.77 -8.36
CA PHE A 69 5.75 1.97 -8.47
C PHE A 69 6.70 2.10 -7.27
N GLN A 70 6.19 2.04 -6.03
CA GLN A 70 7.03 2.12 -4.82
C GLN A 70 8.15 1.08 -4.83
N ILE A 71 7.80 -0.21 -5.00
CA ILE A 71 8.75 -1.32 -4.97
C ILE A 71 9.79 -1.20 -6.07
N SER A 72 9.38 -0.86 -7.29
CA SER A 72 10.31 -0.72 -8.43
C SER A 72 11.37 0.36 -8.21
N ASN A 73 11.11 1.34 -7.34
CA ASN A 73 12.07 2.40 -7.02
C ASN A 73 13.04 2.03 -5.90
N TYR A 74 12.75 1.03 -5.05
CA TYR A 74 13.66 0.65 -3.96
C TYR A 74 14.18 -0.78 -3.98
N VAL A 75 13.65 -1.67 -4.82
CA VAL A 75 13.98 -3.11 -4.82
C VAL A 75 15.48 -3.37 -5.01
N ASP A 76 16.16 -2.49 -5.75
CA ASP A 76 17.60 -2.59 -6.03
C ASP A 76 18.47 -1.74 -5.08
N LEU A 77 17.87 -1.00 -4.14
CA LEU A 77 18.58 -0.06 -3.24
C LEU A 77 19.11 -0.70 -1.95
N GLY A 78 18.83 -1.99 -1.70
CA GLY A 78 19.23 -2.71 -0.48
C GLY A 78 20.00 -4.00 -0.78
N GLY A 79 21.11 -4.21 -0.05
CA GLY A 79 21.96 -5.41 -0.19
C GLY A 79 21.42 -6.66 0.52
N SER A 80 20.42 -6.47 1.39
CA SER A 80 19.74 -7.55 2.12
C SER A 80 18.21 -7.35 2.14
N TYR A 81 17.47 -8.39 2.51
CA TYR A 81 16.03 -8.32 2.70
C TYR A 81 15.64 -7.27 3.76
N ASP A 82 16.36 -7.21 4.88
CA ASP A 82 16.11 -6.24 5.96
C ASP A 82 16.36 -4.80 5.52
N ASP A 83 17.37 -4.56 4.68
CA ASP A 83 17.60 -3.22 4.12
C ASP A 83 16.42 -2.78 3.25
N ARG A 84 15.87 -3.69 2.44
CA ARG A 84 14.67 -3.41 1.64
C ARG A 84 13.45 -3.12 2.52
N LEU A 85 13.29 -3.84 3.64
CA LEU A 85 12.22 -3.56 4.60
C LEU A 85 12.37 -2.17 5.25
N LYS A 86 13.60 -1.74 5.56
CA LYS A 86 13.86 -0.38 6.08
C LYS A 86 13.61 0.69 5.03
N ILE A 87 14.12 0.51 3.81
CA ILE A 87 13.94 1.49 2.71
C ILE A 87 12.44 1.62 2.34
N SER A 88 11.72 0.50 2.32
CA SER A 88 10.26 0.50 2.11
C SER A 88 9.46 1.12 3.26
N GLY A 89 10.10 1.50 4.37
CA GLY A 89 9.43 1.98 5.57
C GLY A 89 8.63 0.91 6.33
N LYS A 90 8.62 -0.35 5.88
CA LYS A 90 8.00 -1.47 6.59
C LYS A 90 8.68 -1.72 7.93
N ILE A 91 10.00 -1.57 8.02
CA ILE A 91 10.69 -1.45 9.30
C ILE A 91 11.03 0.02 9.50
N SER A 92 10.35 0.62 10.46
CA SER A 92 10.50 2.04 10.82
C SER A 92 10.13 2.23 12.29
N GLY A 93 10.52 3.37 12.86
CA GLY A 93 10.21 3.66 14.26
C GLY A 93 10.97 2.76 15.23
N ASP A 94 10.25 2.35 16.27
CA ASP A 94 10.72 1.44 17.30
C ASP A 94 10.38 -0.01 16.92
N GLY A 95 11.35 -0.91 17.11
CA GLY A 95 11.18 -2.35 16.88
C GLY A 95 11.49 -2.81 15.45
N LEU A 96 11.16 -4.07 15.16
CA LEU A 96 11.36 -4.73 13.85
C LEU A 96 10.03 -5.20 13.24
N GLU A 97 8.91 -4.97 13.92
CA GLU A 97 7.60 -5.34 13.42
C GLU A 97 7.25 -4.49 12.20
N HIS A 98 6.54 -5.09 11.24
CA HIS A 98 6.15 -4.38 10.04
C HIS A 98 5.13 -3.28 10.35
N LYS A 99 5.37 -2.10 9.77
CA LYS A 99 4.52 -0.90 9.90
C LYS A 99 3.84 -0.62 8.55
N PRO A 100 2.51 -0.46 8.49
CA PRO A 100 1.79 -0.23 7.24
C PRO A 100 1.89 1.22 6.71
N TYR A 101 2.10 2.22 7.58
CA TYR A 101 1.75 3.61 7.25
C TYR A 101 2.43 4.17 5.98
N TRP A 102 3.70 3.82 5.74
CA TRP A 102 4.46 4.36 4.61
C TRP A 102 4.23 3.60 3.30
N MET A 103 4.02 2.28 3.36
CA MET A 103 3.68 1.53 2.14
C MET A 103 2.24 1.82 1.73
N GLU A 104 1.32 1.76 2.69
CA GLU A 104 -0.12 1.76 2.43
C GLU A 104 -0.70 3.18 2.35
N GLY A 105 -0.22 4.11 3.16
CA GLY A 105 -0.73 5.49 3.20
C GLY A 105 -0.68 6.19 1.84
N PRO A 106 0.48 6.24 1.15
CA PRO A 106 0.57 6.76 -0.21
C PRO A 106 -0.34 6.04 -1.20
N ALA A 107 -0.42 4.71 -1.13
CA ALA A 107 -1.26 3.92 -2.03
C ALA A 107 -2.76 4.24 -1.85
N VAL A 108 -3.24 4.41 -0.61
CA VAL A 108 -4.60 4.86 -0.30
C VAL A 108 -4.85 6.29 -0.81
N TYR A 109 -3.93 7.22 -0.54
CA TYR A 109 -4.08 8.61 -0.96
C TYR A 109 -4.17 8.72 -2.48
N PHE A 110 -3.19 8.16 -3.20
CA PHE A 110 -3.10 8.29 -4.65
C PHE A 110 -4.16 7.47 -5.38
N SER A 111 -4.60 6.33 -4.84
CA SER A 111 -5.69 5.57 -5.44
C SER A 111 -6.98 6.36 -5.50
N HIS A 112 -7.40 6.98 -4.39
CA HIS A 112 -8.59 7.82 -4.36
C HIS A 112 -8.42 9.09 -5.19
N LEU A 113 -7.24 9.74 -5.14
CA LEU A 113 -6.96 10.94 -5.92
C LEU A 113 -7.03 10.69 -7.43
N TYR A 114 -6.31 9.68 -7.93
CA TYR A 114 -6.28 9.37 -9.36
C TYR A 114 -7.60 8.79 -9.87
N TYR A 115 -8.31 8.00 -9.05
CA TYR A 115 -9.66 7.58 -9.38
C TYR A 115 -10.60 8.78 -9.54
N SER A 116 -10.61 9.71 -8.57
CA SER A 116 -11.39 10.95 -8.65
C SER A 116 -11.04 11.81 -9.86
N ARG A 117 -9.76 11.93 -10.23
CA ARG A 117 -9.32 12.61 -11.46
C ARG A 117 -9.88 11.91 -12.70
N ASN A 118 -9.85 10.58 -12.74
CA ASN A 118 -10.32 9.80 -13.89
C ASN A 118 -11.83 9.96 -14.13
N ILE A 119 -12.64 9.98 -13.06
CA ILE A 119 -14.09 10.15 -13.15
C ILE A 119 -14.53 11.63 -13.12
N ASN A 120 -13.58 12.55 -12.97
CA ASN A 120 -13.81 13.99 -12.80
C ASN A 120 -14.79 14.33 -11.65
N ASP A 121 -14.68 13.60 -10.53
CA ASP A 121 -15.45 13.85 -9.31
C ASP A 121 -14.55 13.77 -8.07
N PHE A 122 -14.17 14.94 -7.57
CA PHE A 122 -13.37 15.10 -6.35
C PHE A 122 -14.20 14.95 -5.06
N THR A 123 -15.52 14.82 -5.15
CA THR A 123 -16.36 14.51 -3.99
C THR A 123 -16.02 13.13 -3.44
N HIS A 124 -15.80 12.15 -4.33
CA HIS A 124 -15.30 10.82 -3.96
C HIS A 124 -14.03 10.90 -3.10
N PHE A 125 -12.99 11.58 -3.58
CA PHE A 125 -11.73 11.74 -2.85
C PHE A 125 -11.94 12.39 -1.48
N ARG A 126 -12.68 13.51 -1.41
CA ARG A 126 -12.93 14.20 -0.15
C ARG A 126 -13.69 13.32 0.85
N GLU A 127 -14.72 12.61 0.40
CA GLU A 127 -15.53 11.77 1.27
C GLU A 127 -14.79 10.52 1.74
N GLU A 128 -14.03 9.84 0.87
CA GLU A 128 -13.24 8.67 1.28
C GLU A 128 -12.11 9.07 2.25
N MET A 129 -11.38 10.16 1.98
CA MET A 129 -10.38 10.67 2.92
C MET A 129 -11.03 11.04 4.26
N ARG A 130 -12.15 11.78 4.25
CA ARG A 130 -12.86 12.17 5.49
C ARG A 130 -13.35 10.94 6.25
N ARG A 131 -14.03 10.02 5.57
CA ARG A 131 -14.56 8.76 6.13
C ARG A 131 -13.45 7.91 6.74
N GLY A 132 -12.27 7.89 6.13
CA GLY A 132 -11.07 7.22 6.63
C GLY A 132 -10.66 7.67 8.03
N LEU A 133 -10.94 8.91 8.43
CA LEU A 133 -10.65 9.40 9.79
C LEU A 133 -11.82 9.27 10.76
N ILE A 134 -13.01 9.68 10.33
CA ILE A 134 -14.12 9.94 11.27
C ILE A 134 -15.03 8.73 11.50
N SER A 135 -14.81 7.63 10.77
CA SER A 135 -15.54 6.37 10.95
C SER A 135 -14.61 5.29 11.50
N CYS A 136 -15.16 4.14 11.91
CA CYS A 136 -14.33 2.96 12.19
C CYS A 136 -13.73 2.35 10.90
N TYR A 137 -14.17 2.81 9.72
CA TYR A 137 -13.81 2.39 8.35
C TYR A 137 -14.05 0.90 8.04
N CYS A 138 -13.52 0.01 8.87
CA CYS A 138 -13.60 -1.45 8.77
C CYS A 138 -14.87 -2.07 9.38
N GLY A 139 -15.76 -1.28 9.99
CA GLY A 139 -17.02 -1.79 10.54
C GLY A 139 -16.85 -2.71 11.75
N ASP A 140 -15.67 -2.72 12.38
CA ASP A 140 -15.28 -3.62 13.47
C ASP A 140 -15.88 -3.25 14.84
N GLY A 141 -16.74 -2.23 14.90
CA GLY A 141 -17.35 -1.72 16.12
C GLY A 141 -16.40 -0.98 17.07
N LYS A 142 -15.15 -0.73 16.66
CA LYS A 142 -14.20 0.09 17.44
C LYS A 142 -14.49 1.58 17.28
N ALA A 143 -13.78 2.39 18.06
CA ALA A 143 -13.77 3.85 17.91
C ALA A 143 -13.38 4.27 16.48
N ASN A 144 -13.66 5.53 16.12
CA ASN A 144 -13.21 6.07 14.85
C ASN A 144 -11.66 6.04 14.76
N ILE A 145 -11.15 6.10 13.53
CA ILE A 145 -9.71 6.00 13.28
C ILE A 145 -8.93 7.14 13.96
N ILE A 146 -9.47 8.37 13.96
CA ILE A 146 -8.78 9.51 14.57
C ILE A 146 -8.60 9.34 16.08
N ASP A 147 -9.61 8.85 16.80
CA ASP A 147 -9.53 8.60 18.25
C ASP A 147 -8.57 7.45 18.55
N ARG A 148 -8.57 6.39 17.72
CA ARG A 148 -7.62 5.28 17.84
C ARG A 148 -6.17 5.75 17.69
N TYR A 149 -5.92 6.67 16.75
CA TYR A 149 -4.60 7.27 16.56
C TYR A 149 -4.20 8.20 17.70
N LEU A 150 -5.08 9.13 18.09
CA LEU A 150 -4.79 10.12 19.13
C LEU A 150 -4.55 9.49 20.52
N ASN A 151 -5.17 8.34 20.78
CA ASN A 151 -4.99 7.57 22.01
C ASN A 151 -4.02 6.38 21.84
N GLY A 152 -3.42 6.23 20.66
CA GLY A 152 -2.58 5.10 20.29
C GLY A 152 -1.08 5.44 20.27
N PRO A 153 -0.25 4.52 19.78
CA PRO A 153 1.16 4.80 19.56
C PRO A 153 1.34 5.83 18.44
N LYS A 154 2.54 6.42 18.35
CA LYS A 154 2.93 7.25 17.21
C LYS A 154 2.73 6.50 15.89
N LEU A 155 2.40 7.20 14.81
CA LEU A 155 2.03 6.59 13.52
C LEU A 155 3.08 5.60 13.02
N TYR A 156 4.36 5.96 13.12
CA TYR A 156 5.49 5.12 12.71
C TYR A 156 5.74 3.92 13.62
N ASN A 157 5.01 3.79 14.74
CA ASN A 157 5.03 2.64 15.65
C ASN A 157 3.74 1.79 15.55
N VAL A 158 2.75 2.21 14.75
CA VAL A 158 1.56 1.40 14.47
C VAL A 158 1.97 0.21 13.61
N THR A 159 1.63 -1.00 14.04
CA THR A 159 1.93 -2.25 13.34
C THR A 159 0.68 -2.80 12.65
N TRP A 160 0.86 -3.77 11.75
CA TRP A 160 -0.24 -4.52 11.15
C TRP A 160 -1.12 -5.23 12.18
N GLU A 161 -0.49 -5.84 13.19
CA GLU A 161 -1.19 -6.59 14.24
C GLU A 161 -1.91 -5.68 15.22
N SER A 162 -1.34 -4.50 15.52
CA SER A 162 -1.93 -3.58 16.48
C SER A 162 -3.13 -2.85 15.88
N ASP A 163 -2.94 -2.20 14.73
CA ASP A 163 -3.98 -1.34 14.14
C ASP A 163 -3.68 -0.99 12.68
N TRP A 164 -3.79 -1.99 11.78
CA TRP A 164 -3.58 -1.76 10.35
C TRP A 164 -4.47 -0.64 9.80
N ALA A 165 -5.71 -0.50 10.28
CA ALA A 165 -6.65 0.50 9.78
C ALA A 165 -6.17 1.93 10.07
N VAL A 166 -5.65 2.19 11.27
CA VAL A 166 -4.97 3.46 11.59
C VAL A 166 -3.78 3.68 10.65
N GLY A 167 -2.99 2.64 10.44
CA GLY A 167 -1.86 2.65 9.51
C GLY A 167 -2.21 3.17 8.11
N TYR A 168 -3.23 2.58 7.48
CA TYR A 168 -3.69 2.96 6.14
C TYR A 168 -4.25 4.38 6.12
N GLN A 169 -5.20 4.64 7.01
CA GLN A 169 -6.04 5.82 6.91
C GLN A 169 -5.32 7.07 7.42
N VAL A 170 -4.63 6.99 8.56
CA VAL A 170 -3.82 8.12 9.06
C VAL A 170 -2.55 8.27 8.22
N GLY A 171 -2.01 7.18 7.68
CA GLY A 171 -0.93 7.23 6.67
C GLY A 171 -1.33 8.04 5.44
N ALA A 172 -2.54 7.87 4.91
CA ALA A 172 -3.05 8.65 3.79
C ALA A 172 -3.17 10.16 4.13
N TRP A 173 -3.62 10.49 5.34
CA TRP A 173 -3.69 11.88 5.80
C TRP A 173 -2.32 12.50 6.06
N PHE A 174 -1.36 11.70 6.52
CA PHE A 174 0.03 12.13 6.63
C PHE A 174 0.61 12.48 5.25
N VAL A 175 0.33 11.68 4.23
CA VAL A 175 0.69 11.98 2.83
C VAL A 175 0.00 13.24 2.33
N ALA A 176 -1.30 13.40 2.62
CA ALA A 176 -2.03 14.62 2.29
C ALA A 176 -1.39 15.88 2.91
N TYR A 177 -0.93 15.78 4.16
CA TYR A 177 -0.23 16.86 4.85
C TYR A 177 1.11 17.21 4.19
N ILE A 178 1.93 16.21 3.85
CA ILE A 178 3.19 16.43 3.12
C ILE A 178 2.92 17.12 1.80
N ILE A 179 1.97 16.62 1.00
CA ILE A 179 1.64 17.16 -0.31
C ILE A 179 1.13 18.60 -0.21
N ASN A 180 0.34 18.93 0.82
CA ASN A 180 -0.14 20.28 1.04
C ASN A 180 0.99 21.30 1.28
N ILE A 181 2.14 20.85 1.77
CA ILE A 181 3.29 21.72 2.07
C ILE A 181 4.34 21.68 0.95
N HIS A 182 4.58 20.50 0.38
CA HIS A 182 5.71 20.22 -0.51
C HIS A 182 5.31 19.84 -1.95
N GLY A 183 4.02 19.71 -2.25
CA GLY A 183 3.51 19.26 -3.55
C GLY A 183 3.54 17.75 -3.74
N GLU A 184 2.82 17.26 -4.76
CA GLU A 184 2.70 15.81 -5.06
C GLU A 184 4.05 15.17 -5.39
N ASP A 185 4.92 15.88 -6.12
CA ASP A 185 6.24 15.43 -6.57
C ASP A 185 7.13 14.97 -5.41
N SER A 186 6.98 15.59 -4.23
CA SER A 186 7.77 15.27 -3.04
C SER A 186 7.64 13.81 -2.58
N ILE A 187 6.49 13.17 -2.81
CA ILE A 187 6.29 11.76 -2.44
C ILE A 187 7.03 10.83 -3.39
N PHE A 188 7.08 11.19 -4.67
CA PHE A 188 7.79 10.43 -5.71
C PHE A 188 9.31 10.59 -5.57
N ASP A 189 9.77 11.77 -5.13
CA ASP A 189 11.17 12.04 -4.83
C ASP A 189 11.65 11.27 -3.59
N PHE A 190 10.81 11.14 -2.55
CA PHE A 190 11.13 10.34 -1.36
C PHE A 190 11.35 8.85 -1.70
N GLY A 191 10.60 8.32 -2.67
CA GLY A 191 10.74 6.95 -3.15
C GLY A 191 12.01 6.70 -3.98
N SER A 192 12.58 7.74 -4.61
CA SER A 192 13.70 7.61 -5.56
C SER A 192 15.06 8.01 -4.98
N ASN A 193 15.12 8.64 -3.80
CA ASN A 193 16.37 9.00 -3.13
C ASN A 193 16.24 8.98 -1.60
N PRO A 194 16.51 7.85 -0.92
CA PRO A 194 16.26 7.67 0.52
C PRO A 194 17.28 8.39 1.44
N LYS A 195 17.93 9.47 0.97
CA LYS A 195 18.90 10.24 1.77
C LYS A 195 18.20 11.34 2.58
N TRP A 196 17.41 10.93 3.56
CA TRP A 196 16.94 11.77 4.66
C TRP A 196 16.99 10.98 5.97
#